data_AF-A0A6N3DVR1-F1
#
_entry.id   AF-A0A6N3DVR1-F1
#
_cell.length_a   1.000
_cell.length_b   1.000
_cell.length_c   1.000
_cell.angle_alpha   90.00
_cell.angle_beta   90.00
_cell.angle_gamma   90.00
#
_symmetry.space_group_name_H-M   'P 1'
#
loop_
_entity.id
_entity.type
_entity.pdbx_description
1 polymer ?
#
loop_
_entity_poly.entity_id
_entity_poly.type
_entity_poly.pdbx_seq_one_letter_code
_entity_poly.pdbx_strand_id
1 'polypeptide(L)'
;MVNNVFVQCNACKMKINLRAQIGLFDIPFHVRCPKCHSTIYGKVFVEDNNINVENADIVQCDDEEFYSVELSAEFPTRKATHKKLNEIELSPYMRNLLLYGSNEKAIEETQKTIYFANFVKSGLSEMKQNFELFWNNQDRILFARVTDMIKQYPYIPFSEVKNNFDAAVALHQLLLTTTGISIIIGKDTLGEYTKIGQLVIEDRNYLTQISEFIANSKIDFNSIETKGFKLIELFAKVYEQLIPVIALKNGDCLENVDKNQFGIMTANFDELTDFYAKSYEWIFDNLKVILGLNNIFVRNDSTKCVNGKTYQDFIRESNGNKMKNGYVDEKEPFGKPISSLNNRVRNAIQHFDSDIDYETQLITFKDRNKSVDLYLIDFADLCIENFRIIFYVLELVYNLRKIDFIQKGIAPSFVASKIRVDKQQQKKKKIGRNEPCPCGSGKKYKRCCGK
;
A
#
# COMPACT_ATOMS: atom_id res chain seq x y z
N MET A 1 28.32 -6.70 -0.27
CA MET A 1 29.72 -6.20 -0.17
C MET A 1 29.65 -4.78 0.35
N VAL A 2 30.66 -4.30 1.08
CA VAL A 2 30.71 -2.89 1.49
C VAL A 2 31.77 -2.17 0.69
N ASN A 3 31.38 -1.10 -0.01
CA ASN A 3 32.28 -0.19 -0.70
C ASN A 3 32.55 1.03 0.19
N ASN A 4 33.80 1.49 0.25
CA ASN A 4 34.18 2.67 1.02
C ASN A 4 34.70 3.72 0.05
N VAL A 5 34.08 4.89 0.07
CA VAL A 5 34.50 6.04 -0.72
C VAL A 5 34.71 7.21 0.22
N PHE A 6 35.91 7.77 0.21
CA PHE A 6 36.19 8.98 0.97
C PHE A 6 35.85 10.21 0.14
N VAL A 7 35.11 11.12 0.75
CA VAL A 7 34.75 12.42 0.17
C VAL A 7 35.22 13.54 1.09
N GLN A 8 35.60 14.67 0.51
CA GLN A 8 36.00 15.86 1.23
C GLN A 8 34.98 16.97 1.00
N CYS A 9 34.39 17.47 2.09
CA CYS A 9 33.45 18.58 2.03
C CYS A 9 34.08 19.81 1.36
N ASN A 10 33.40 20.37 0.36
CA ASN A 10 33.94 21.50 -0.41
C ASN A 10 34.06 22.77 0.44
N ALA A 11 33.19 22.93 1.44
CA ALA A 11 33.10 24.10 2.32
C ALA A 11 34.15 24.10 3.44
N CYS A 12 34.22 23.04 4.26
CA CYS A 12 35.07 23.03 5.47
C CYS A 12 36.24 22.04 5.43
N LYS A 13 36.40 21.35 4.29
CA LYS A 13 37.47 20.39 4.02
C LYS A 13 37.49 19.14 4.91
N MET A 14 36.42 18.90 5.68
CA MET A 14 36.22 17.67 6.45
C MET A 14 36.14 16.46 5.53
N LYS A 15 36.88 15.40 5.85
CA LYS A 15 36.82 14.11 5.14
C LYS A 15 35.79 13.19 5.80
N ILE A 16 35.03 12.48 4.97
CA ILE A 16 33.94 11.60 5.39
C ILE A 16 34.05 10.31 4.58
N ASN A 17 34.02 9.17 5.26
CA ASN A 17 33.88 7.87 4.62
C ASN A 17 32.40 7.58 4.36
N LEU A 18 32.04 7.45 3.09
CA LEU A 18 30.76 6.90 2.66
C LEU A 18 30.89 5.38 2.57
N ARG A 19 30.38 4.69 3.58
CA ARG A 19 30.41 3.23 3.72
C ARG A 19 29.12 2.63 3.15
N ALA A 20 29.13 2.35 1.85
CA ALA A 20 27.95 1.87 1.12
C ALA A 20 27.85 0.34 1.11
N GLN A 21 26.75 -0.21 1.61
CA GLN A 21 26.39 -1.62 1.42
C GLN A 21 25.82 -1.77 0.01
N ILE A 22 26.61 -2.39 -0.87
CA ILE A 22 26.18 -2.71 -2.23
C ILE A 22 25.12 -3.83 -2.17
N GLY A 23 23.96 -3.54 -2.73
CA GLY A 23 22.78 -4.38 -2.79
C GLY A 23 22.24 -4.50 -4.21
N LEU A 24 20.94 -4.33 -4.37
CA LEU A 24 20.18 -4.47 -5.62
C LEU A 24 19.75 -3.12 -6.21
N PHE A 25 19.61 -2.10 -5.38
CA PHE A 25 19.15 -0.79 -5.79
C PHE A 25 20.28 0.23 -5.69
N ASP A 26 20.24 1.20 -6.60
CA ASP A 26 21.08 2.37 -6.44
C ASP A 26 20.78 3.08 -5.12
N ILE A 27 21.79 3.74 -4.57
CA ILE A 27 21.74 4.26 -3.21
C ILE A 27 21.82 5.78 -3.26
N PRO A 28 20.67 6.49 -3.35
CA PRO A 28 20.67 7.94 -3.13
C PRO A 28 21.09 8.24 -1.69
N PHE A 29 21.76 9.35 -1.45
CA PHE A 29 22.11 9.75 -0.08
C PHE A 29 22.04 11.25 0.12
N HIS A 30 21.64 11.64 1.33
CA HIS A 30 21.64 13.00 1.82
C HIS A 30 22.33 13.03 3.19
N VAL A 31 23.55 13.53 3.23
CA VAL A 31 24.42 13.52 4.41
C VAL A 31 24.76 14.95 4.82
N ARG A 32 24.81 15.22 6.12
CA ARG A 32 25.33 16.48 6.65
C ARG A 32 26.81 16.35 6.94
N CYS A 33 27.59 17.35 6.52
CA CYS A 33 28.97 17.44 6.96
C CYS A 33 29.01 17.63 8.49
N PRO A 34 29.68 16.74 9.26
CA PRO A 34 29.64 16.78 10.72
C PRO A 34 30.38 17.99 11.34
N LYS A 35 31.08 18.79 10.51
CA LYS A 35 31.81 19.98 10.95
C LYS A 35 31.09 21.30 10.64
N CYS A 36 30.54 21.45 9.44
CA CYS A 36 29.90 22.70 9.00
C CYS A 36 28.42 22.56 8.70
N HIS A 37 27.85 21.36 8.87
CA HIS A 37 26.45 21.04 8.67
C HIS A 37 25.90 21.38 7.27
N SER A 38 26.77 21.60 6.28
CA SER A 38 26.36 21.75 4.88
C SER A 38 25.94 20.40 4.31
N THR A 39 24.95 20.41 3.42
CA THR A 39 24.44 19.20 2.77
C THR A 39 25.43 18.69 1.73
N ILE A 40 25.71 17.39 1.77
CA ILE A 40 26.41 16.61 0.76
C ILE A 40 25.43 15.55 0.27
N TYR A 41 25.20 15.46 -1.02
CA TYR A 41 24.24 14.51 -1.57
C TYR A 41 24.76 13.90 -2.86
N GLY A 42 24.12 12.81 -3.28
CA GLY A 42 24.53 12.10 -4.47
C GLY A 42 23.85 10.74 -4.54
N LYS A 43 24.42 9.87 -5.36
CA LYS A 43 23.88 8.55 -5.64
C LYS A 43 25.02 7.58 -5.93
N VAL A 44 24.98 6.42 -5.28
CA VAL A 44 25.83 5.28 -5.63
C VAL A 44 25.09 4.46 -6.68
N PHE A 45 25.71 4.28 -7.85
CA PHE A 45 25.23 3.45 -8.94
C PHE A 45 25.77 2.04 -8.76
N VAL A 46 24.88 1.09 -8.48
CA VAL A 46 25.27 -0.28 -8.11
C VAL A 46 25.80 -1.05 -9.33
N GLU A 47 25.15 -0.92 -10.48
CA GLU A 47 25.53 -1.64 -11.71
C GLU A 47 26.89 -1.18 -12.25
N ASP A 48 27.13 0.13 -12.24
CA ASP A 48 28.36 0.74 -12.77
C ASP A 48 29.51 0.79 -11.75
N ASN A 49 29.25 0.38 -10.49
CA ASN A 49 30.15 0.54 -9.35
C ASN A 49 30.75 1.97 -9.27
N ASN A 50 29.89 2.96 -9.47
CA ASN A 50 30.25 4.37 -9.55
C ASN A 50 29.47 5.21 -8.52
N ILE A 51 29.92 6.41 -8.24
CA ILE A 51 29.26 7.34 -7.33
C ILE A 51 29.34 8.76 -7.91
N ASN A 52 28.21 9.48 -7.90
CA ASN A 52 28.23 10.92 -8.05
C ASN A 52 28.05 11.58 -6.67
N VAL A 53 28.76 12.68 -6.46
CA VAL A 53 28.74 13.43 -5.21
C VAL A 53 28.69 14.90 -5.55
N GLU A 54 27.80 15.62 -4.87
CA GLU A 54 27.67 17.07 -4.94
C GLU A 54 28.04 17.68 -3.57
N ASN A 55 28.61 18.89 -3.60
CA ASN A 55 29.16 19.63 -2.44
C ASN A 55 30.32 18.94 -1.70
N ALA A 56 30.87 17.87 -2.27
CA ALA A 56 32.10 17.24 -1.83
C ALA A 56 32.85 16.63 -3.02
N ASP A 57 34.18 16.55 -2.92
CA ASP A 57 35.05 15.94 -3.92
C ASP A 57 35.52 14.56 -3.43
N ILE A 58 35.61 13.57 -4.33
CA ILE A 58 36.16 12.25 -3.99
C ILE A 58 37.67 12.38 -3.78
N VAL A 59 38.17 11.84 -2.66
CA VAL A 59 39.58 11.94 -2.26
C VAL A 59 40.12 10.58 -1.80
N GLN A 60 41.44 10.44 -1.82
CA GLN A 60 42.12 9.38 -1.04
C GLN A 60 42.26 9.86 0.40
N CYS A 61 42.18 8.91 1.35
CA CYS A 61 42.27 9.23 2.78
C CYS A 61 43.05 8.15 3.52
N ASP A 62 44.19 8.56 4.08
CA ASP A 62 45.06 7.72 4.91
C ASP A 62 44.96 8.09 6.41
N ASP A 63 43.98 8.91 6.78
CA ASP A 63 43.78 9.36 8.16
C ASP A 63 43.39 8.17 9.06
N GLU A 64 44.01 8.05 10.24
CA GLU A 64 43.69 6.97 11.20
C GLU A 64 42.30 7.14 11.83
N GLU A 65 41.78 8.37 11.84
CA GLU A 65 40.50 8.77 12.41
C GLU A 65 39.69 9.58 11.38
N PHE A 66 38.43 9.21 11.20
CA PHE A 66 37.54 9.84 10.23
C PHE A 66 36.07 9.72 10.63
N TYR A 67 35.21 10.57 10.07
CA TYR A 67 33.77 10.38 10.17
C TYR A 67 33.29 9.35 9.15
N SER A 68 32.42 8.43 9.56
CA SER A 68 31.86 7.40 8.70
C SER A 68 30.34 7.49 8.68
N VAL A 69 29.75 7.40 7.50
CA VAL A 69 28.30 7.34 7.29
C VAL A 69 27.97 6.09 6.50
N GLU A 70 27.03 5.29 6.99
CA GLU A 70 26.60 4.08 6.30
C GLU A 70 25.46 4.38 5.33
N LEU A 71 25.52 3.78 4.14
CA LEU A 71 24.50 3.93 3.10
C LEU A 71 24.00 2.55 2.66
N SER A 72 22.69 2.39 2.52
CA SER A 72 22.04 1.19 1.99
C SER A 72 20.63 1.53 1.54
N ALA A 73 20.22 1.00 0.38
CA ALA A 73 18.84 1.09 -0.07
C ALA A 73 17.94 0.09 0.66
N GLU A 74 18.48 -1.05 1.11
CA GLU A 74 17.70 -2.17 1.62
C GLU A 74 17.67 -2.28 3.15
N PHE A 75 18.64 -1.68 3.85
CA PHE A 75 18.81 -1.88 5.29
C PHE A 75 18.86 -0.58 6.07
N PRO A 76 18.39 -0.57 7.34
CA PRO A 76 18.72 0.51 8.25
C PRO A 76 20.22 0.64 8.40
N THR A 77 20.69 1.88 8.45
CA THR A 77 22.09 2.25 8.46
C THR A 77 22.43 3.00 9.72
N ARG A 78 23.67 2.86 10.18
CA ARG A 78 24.15 3.66 11.31
C ARG A 78 24.22 5.12 10.89
N LYS A 79 23.79 6.00 11.79
CA LYS A 79 24.01 7.45 11.67
C LYS A 79 25.50 7.78 11.68
N ALA A 80 25.82 9.01 11.27
CA ALA A 80 27.20 9.48 11.21
C ALA A 80 27.91 9.28 12.56
N THR A 81 29.07 8.64 12.54
CA THR A 81 29.90 8.41 13.73
C THR A 81 31.35 8.69 13.44
N HIS A 82 32.08 9.13 14.46
CA HIS A 82 33.53 9.13 14.43
C HIS A 82 34.06 7.70 14.51
N LYS A 83 35.12 7.38 13.76
CA LYS A 83 35.65 6.02 13.61
C LYS A 83 37.17 6.01 13.53
N LYS A 84 37.78 4.94 14.04
CA LYS A 84 39.20 4.59 13.82
C LYS A 84 39.35 3.52 12.74
N LEU A 85 40.43 3.58 11.96
CA LEU A 85 40.72 2.65 10.87
C LEU A 85 40.68 1.17 11.32
N ASN A 86 41.13 0.87 12.53
CA ASN A 86 41.27 -0.49 13.06
C ASN A 86 40.00 -1.05 13.72
N GLU A 87 38.89 -0.30 13.73
CA GLU A 87 37.64 -0.74 14.34
C GLU A 87 36.87 -1.71 13.43
N ILE A 88 36.76 -2.96 13.86
CA ILE A 88 35.97 -4.00 13.19
C ILE A 88 34.49 -3.70 13.36
N GLU A 89 33.74 -3.73 12.26
CA GLU A 89 32.32 -3.42 12.26
C GLU A 89 31.53 -4.29 11.29
N LEU A 90 30.39 -4.79 11.75
CA LEU A 90 29.43 -5.50 10.91
C LEU A 90 28.95 -4.62 9.75
N SER A 91 28.72 -5.21 8.58
CA SER A 91 28.05 -4.52 7.49
C SER A 91 26.57 -4.26 7.82
N PRO A 92 25.91 -3.28 7.17
CA PRO A 92 24.46 -3.11 7.29
C PRO A 92 23.69 -4.41 7.07
N TYR A 93 24.08 -5.21 6.07
CA TYR A 93 23.50 -6.53 5.84
C TYR A 93 23.62 -7.46 7.05
N MET A 94 24.84 -7.66 7.58
CA MET A 94 25.06 -8.55 8.71
C MET A 94 24.32 -8.09 9.97
N ARG A 95 24.27 -6.77 10.20
CA ARG A 95 23.54 -6.18 11.33
C ARG A 95 22.03 -6.36 11.17
N ASN A 96 21.51 -6.21 9.96
CA ASN A 96 20.10 -6.42 9.67
C ASN A 96 19.65 -7.86 10.00
N LEU A 97 20.49 -8.88 9.73
CA LEU A 97 20.16 -10.26 10.09
C LEU A 97 19.86 -10.44 11.59
N LEU A 98 20.56 -9.68 12.45
CA LEU A 98 20.38 -9.73 13.90
C LEU A 98 19.02 -9.20 14.35
N LEU A 99 18.37 -8.34 13.56
CA LEU A 99 17.07 -7.76 13.90
C LEU A 99 15.93 -8.78 13.80
N TYR A 100 16.08 -9.83 12.98
CA TYR A 100 15.00 -10.79 12.68
C TYR A 100 15.02 -12.05 13.55
N GLY A 101 16.10 -12.28 14.30
CA GLY A 101 16.33 -13.52 15.05
C GLY A 101 16.51 -14.79 14.19
N SER A 102 16.26 -14.71 12.88
CA SER A 102 16.48 -15.76 11.88
C SER A 102 17.02 -15.15 10.60
N ASN A 103 18.16 -15.67 10.14
CA ASN A 103 18.77 -15.24 8.88
C ASN A 103 17.86 -15.53 7.69
N GLU A 104 17.16 -16.68 7.69
CA GLU A 104 16.24 -17.07 6.62
C GLU A 104 15.10 -16.05 6.51
N LYS A 105 14.50 -15.68 7.66
CA LYS A 105 13.42 -14.68 7.72
C LYS A 105 13.89 -13.32 7.21
N ALA A 106 15.08 -12.86 7.63
CA ALA A 106 15.64 -11.59 7.17
C ALA A 106 15.84 -11.56 5.65
N ILE A 107 16.39 -12.63 5.09
CA ILE A 107 16.65 -12.76 3.65
C ILE A 107 15.32 -12.79 2.88
N GLU A 108 14.36 -13.61 3.33
CA GLU A 108 13.06 -13.76 2.67
C GLU A 108 12.28 -12.43 2.62
N GLU A 109 12.14 -11.75 3.76
CA GLU A 109 11.36 -10.51 3.83
C GLU A 109 12.02 -9.35 3.06
N THR A 110 13.36 -9.30 3.05
CA THR A 110 14.09 -8.33 2.22
C THR A 110 13.88 -8.64 0.73
N GLN A 111 14.03 -9.90 0.29
CA GLN A 111 13.89 -10.27 -1.12
C GLN A 111 12.48 -9.99 -1.68
N LYS A 112 11.43 -10.16 -0.86
CA LYS A 112 10.06 -9.85 -1.24
C LYS A 112 9.87 -8.38 -1.67
N THR A 113 10.66 -7.45 -1.15
CA THR A 113 10.55 -6.03 -1.56
C THR A 113 10.91 -5.78 -3.04
N ILE A 114 11.61 -6.71 -3.68
CA ILE A 114 12.01 -6.58 -5.08
C ILE A 114 10.81 -6.58 -6.03
N TYR A 115 9.72 -7.28 -5.68
CA TYR A 115 8.58 -7.47 -6.58
C TYR A 115 7.94 -6.13 -7.01
N PHE A 116 7.70 -5.24 -6.05
CA PHE A 116 7.11 -3.94 -6.38
C PHE A 116 8.11 -3.01 -7.09
N ALA A 117 9.38 -3.02 -6.73
CA ALA A 117 10.39 -2.26 -7.48
C ALA A 117 10.49 -2.72 -8.94
N ASN A 118 10.47 -4.03 -9.20
CA ASN A 118 10.47 -4.58 -10.57
C ASN A 118 9.20 -4.18 -11.34
N PHE A 119 8.04 -4.19 -10.67
CA PHE A 119 6.80 -3.69 -11.24
C PHE A 119 6.89 -2.19 -11.59
N VAL A 120 7.46 -1.35 -10.71
CA VAL A 120 7.66 0.07 -10.99
C VAL A 120 8.55 0.28 -12.23
N LYS A 121 9.63 -0.50 -12.35
CA LYS A 121 10.57 -0.40 -13.48
C LYS A 121 9.98 -0.82 -14.82
N SER A 122 9.14 -1.85 -14.86
CA SER A 122 8.71 -2.46 -16.14
C SER A 122 7.19 -2.58 -16.36
N GLY A 123 6.38 -2.62 -15.30
CA GLY A 123 4.94 -2.91 -15.38
C GLY A 123 4.02 -1.72 -15.10
N LEU A 124 4.47 -0.70 -14.36
CA LEU A 124 3.61 0.40 -13.90
C LEU A 124 2.97 1.18 -15.05
N SER A 125 3.74 1.48 -16.11
CA SER A 125 3.24 2.22 -17.28
C SER A 125 2.13 1.47 -18.01
N GLU A 126 2.30 0.17 -18.23
CA GLU A 126 1.28 -0.68 -18.84
C GLU A 126 0.03 -0.78 -17.96
N MET A 127 0.20 -1.02 -16.66
CA MET A 127 -0.91 -1.08 -15.71
C MET A 127 -1.70 0.22 -15.70
N LYS A 128 -1.00 1.37 -15.63
CA LYS A 128 -1.61 2.70 -15.70
C LYS A 128 -2.43 2.86 -16.96
N GLN A 129 -1.86 2.54 -18.11
CA GLN A 129 -2.55 2.68 -19.39
C GLN A 129 -3.83 1.84 -19.44
N ASN A 130 -3.82 0.64 -18.87
CA ASN A 130 -5.02 -0.19 -18.78
C ASN A 130 -6.12 0.43 -17.91
N PHE A 131 -5.76 1.01 -16.76
CA PHE A 131 -6.71 1.74 -15.93
C PHE A 131 -7.22 3.02 -16.62
N GLU A 132 -6.36 3.76 -17.33
CA GLU A 132 -6.77 4.92 -18.12
C GLU A 132 -7.76 4.55 -19.24
N LEU A 133 -7.52 3.44 -19.95
CA LEU A 133 -8.47 2.91 -20.94
C LEU A 133 -9.81 2.58 -20.29
N PHE A 134 -9.81 2.03 -19.08
CA PHE A 134 -11.02 1.74 -18.31
C PHE A 134 -11.77 3.00 -17.90
N TRP A 135 -11.11 4.00 -17.31
CA TRP A 135 -11.76 5.24 -16.91
C TRP A 135 -12.26 6.09 -18.10
N ASN A 136 -11.61 5.96 -19.26
CA ASN A 136 -11.97 6.67 -20.49
C ASN A 136 -12.95 5.89 -21.40
N ASN A 137 -13.55 4.80 -20.90
CA ASN A 137 -14.53 3.97 -21.61
C ASN A 137 -14.02 3.47 -22.98
N GLN A 138 -12.73 3.11 -23.07
CA GLN A 138 -12.11 2.57 -24.29
C GLN A 138 -12.26 1.04 -24.36
N ASP A 139 -13.48 0.56 -24.15
CA ASP A 139 -13.84 -0.84 -23.90
C ASP A 139 -13.29 -1.80 -24.96
N ARG A 140 -13.41 -1.47 -26.25
CA ARG A 140 -12.93 -2.33 -27.34
C ARG A 140 -11.42 -2.61 -27.25
N ILE A 141 -10.64 -1.57 -26.93
CA ILE A 141 -9.18 -1.68 -26.82
C ILE A 141 -8.82 -2.39 -25.52
N LEU A 142 -9.46 -1.96 -24.42
CA LEU A 142 -9.22 -2.51 -23.10
C LEU A 142 -9.50 -4.01 -23.02
N PHE A 143 -10.67 -4.44 -23.49
CA PHE A 143 -11.11 -5.84 -23.33
C PHE A 143 -10.20 -6.79 -24.09
N ALA A 144 -9.78 -6.44 -25.30
CA ALA A 144 -8.83 -7.23 -26.07
C ALA A 144 -7.49 -7.35 -25.32
N ARG A 145 -6.94 -6.22 -24.88
CA ARG A 145 -5.65 -6.18 -24.17
C ARG A 145 -5.67 -6.97 -22.86
N VAL A 146 -6.67 -6.72 -22.02
CA VAL A 146 -6.79 -7.39 -20.71
C VAL A 146 -7.08 -8.88 -20.90
N THR A 147 -7.87 -9.27 -21.92
CA THR A 147 -8.08 -10.69 -22.26
C THR A 147 -6.77 -11.40 -22.57
N ASP A 148 -5.86 -10.76 -23.30
CA ASP A 148 -4.55 -11.35 -23.59
C ASP A 148 -3.66 -11.42 -22.34
N MET A 149 -3.70 -10.41 -21.48
CA MET A 149 -2.95 -10.40 -20.22
C MET A 149 -3.38 -11.51 -19.26
N ILE A 150 -4.69 -11.68 -19.03
CA ILE A 150 -5.20 -12.64 -18.04
C ILE A 150 -4.94 -14.12 -18.41
N LYS A 151 -4.65 -14.42 -19.70
CA LYS A 151 -4.25 -15.78 -20.12
C LYS A 151 -3.01 -16.29 -19.40
N GLN A 152 -2.15 -15.38 -18.94
CA GLN A 152 -0.92 -15.72 -18.20
C GLN A 152 -1.20 -16.02 -16.72
N TYR A 153 -2.43 -15.78 -16.25
CA TYR A 153 -2.81 -15.80 -14.84
C TYR A 153 -4.05 -16.68 -14.61
N PRO A 154 -3.88 -18.02 -14.55
CA PRO A 154 -5.00 -18.98 -14.56
C PRO A 154 -5.89 -18.94 -13.32
N TYR A 155 -5.51 -18.20 -12.27
CA TYR A 155 -6.35 -17.99 -11.08
C TYR A 155 -7.46 -16.96 -11.31
N ILE A 156 -7.40 -16.16 -12.38
CA ILE A 156 -8.46 -15.20 -12.74
C ILE A 156 -9.68 -15.99 -13.26
N PRO A 157 -10.90 -15.73 -12.76
CA PRO A 157 -12.04 -16.65 -12.91
C PRO A 157 -12.68 -16.72 -14.31
N PHE A 158 -12.09 -16.06 -15.31
CA PHE A 158 -12.57 -16.03 -16.69
C PHE A 158 -11.40 -15.89 -17.66
N SER A 159 -11.59 -16.40 -18.88
CA SER A 159 -10.60 -16.42 -19.95
C SER A 159 -10.75 -15.26 -20.95
N GLU A 160 -11.82 -14.47 -20.84
CA GLU A 160 -12.17 -13.41 -21.78
C GLU A 160 -12.93 -12.30 -21.04
N VAL A 161 -12.57 -11.05 -21.31
CA VAL A 161 -13.23 -9.85 -20.77
C VAL A 161 -14.37 -9.44 -21.71
N LYS A 162 -15.62 -9.50 -21.23
CA LYS A 162 -16.80 -9.26 -22.09
C LYS A 162 -17.54 -7.96 -21.81
N ASN A 163 -17.28 -7.36 -20.66
CA ASN A 163 -17.94 -6.13 -20.21
C ASN A 163 -17.10 -5.41 -19.15
N ASN A 164 -17.56 -4.23 -18.74
CA ASN A 164 -16.86 -3.40 -17.77
C ASN A 164 -16.80 -4.01 -16.36
N PHE A 165 -17.70 -4.93 -16.00
CA PHE A 165 -17.58 -5.67 -14.74
C PHE A 165 -16.37 -6.61 -14.84
N ASP A 166 -16.28 -7.44 -15.88
CA ASP A 166 -15.14 -8.34 -16.10
C ASP A 166 -13.82 -7.56 -16.13
N ALA A 167 -13.79 -6.40 -16.81
CA ALA A 167 -12.60 -5.55 -16.87
C ALA A 167 -12.19 -5.05 -15.49
N ALA A 168 -13.13 -4.54 -14.69
CA ALA A 168 -12.86 -4.08 -13.33
C ALA A 168 -12.30 -5.20 -12.44
N VAL A 169 -12.88 -6.41 -12.52
CA VAL A 169 -12.39 -7.58 -11.77
C VAL A 169 -10.98 -7.96 -12.21
N ALA A 170 -10.73 -8.03 -13.52
CA ALA A 170 -9.42 -8.39 -14.05
C ALA A 170 -8.35 -7.38 -13.64
N LEU A 171 -8.59 -6.08 -13.85
CA LEU A 171 -7.64 -5.02 -13.50
C LEU A 171 -7.33 -5.00 -12.01
N HIS A 172 -8.37 -5.11 -11.17
CA HIS A 172 -8.21 -5.15 -9.73
C HIS A 172 -7.40 -6.37 -9.26
N GLN A 173 -7.70 -7.56 -9.79
CA GLN A 173 -6.94 -8.77 -9.47
C GLN A 173 -5.48 -8.64 -9.91
N LEU A 174 -5.23 -8.26 -11.16
CA LEU A 174 -3.87 -8.05 -11.67
C LEU A 174 -3.11 -7.05 -10.80
N LEU A 175 -3.73 -5.91 -10.44
CA LEU A 175 -3.11 -4.89 -9.59
C LEU A 175 -2.67 -5.46 -8.22
N LEU A 176 -3.44 -6.34 -7.60
CA LEU A 176 -3.11 -6.88 -6.28
C LEU A 176 -2.14 -8.08 -6.34
N THR A 177 -2.20 -8.90 -7.39
CA THR A 177 -1.52 -10.20 -7.42
C THR A 177 -0.25 -10.22 -8.26
N THR A 178 -0.03 -9.27 -9.18
CA THR A 178 1.13 -9.29 -10.09
C THR A 178 2.15 -8.19 -9.82
N THR A 179 1.82 -7.23 -8.96
CA THR A 179 2.61 -6.01 -8.78
C THR A 179 3.51 -6.02 -7.55
N GLY A 180 3.34 -6.98 -6.62
CA GLY A 180 3.99 -6.94 -5.31
C GLY A 180 3.33 -6.00 -4.29
N ILE A 181 2.21 -5.34 -4.63
CA ILE A 181 1.46 -4.50 -3.69
C ILE A 181 1.04 -5.28 -2.42
N SER A 182 0.67 -6.56 -2.56
CA SER A 182 0.31 -7.43 -1.44
C SER A 182 1.39 -7.51 -0.35
N ILE A 183 2.66 -7.36 -0.72
CA ILE A 183 3.82 -7.38 0.19
C ILE A 183 3.90 -6.09 1.00
N ILE A 184 3.42 -4.97 0.45
CA ILE A 184 3.43 -3.67 1.12
C ILE A 184 2.23 -3.54 2.06
N ILE A 185 1.06 -3.98 1.57
CA ILE A 185 -0.20 -3.81 2.30
C ILE A 185 -0.39 -4.82 3.45
N GLY A 186 0.42 -5.88 3.52
CA GLY A 186 0.47 -6.81 4.65
C GLY A 186 -0.04 -8.23 4.34
N LYS A 187 0.46 -9.21 5.12
CA LYS A 187 0.33 -10.66 4.88
C LYS A 187 -1.11 -11.19 4.89
N ASP A 188 -2.01 -10.56 5.64
CA ASP A 188 -3.40 -11.01 5.81
C ASP A 188 -4.43 -10.17 5.04
N THR A 189 -3.96 -9.12 4.37
CA THR A 189 -4.82 -8.08 3.78
C THR A 189 -5.69 -8.61 2.64
N LEU A 190 -5.17 -9.54 1.81
CA LEU A 190 -5.97 -10.17 0.76
C LEU A 190 -7.12 -11.04 1.31
N GLY A 191 -6.87 -11.73 2.43
CA GLY A 191 -7.89 -12.52 3.12
C GLY A 191 -8.98 -11.62 3.72
N GLU A 192 -8.59 -10.45 4.20
CA GLU A 192 -9.53 -9.42 4.65
C GLU A 192 -10.38 -8.85 3.51
N TYR A 193 -9.76 -8.49 2.39
CA TYR A 193 -10.46 -7.97 1.21
C TYR A 193 -11.50 -8.96 0.68
N THR A 194 -11.17 -10.26 0.75
CA THR A 194 -12.13 -11.33 0.46
C THR A 194 -13.35 -11.28 1.39
N LYS A 195 -13.16 -11.09 2.70
CA LYS A 195 -14.26 -10.96 3.68
C LYS A 195 -15.09 -9.71 3.43
N ILE A 196 -14.47 -8.58 3.09
CA ILE A 196 -15.16 -7.34 2.72
C ILE A 196 -16.06 -7.59 1.50
N GLY A 197 -15.52 -8.25 0.46
CA GLY A 197 -16.30 -8.61 -0.72
C GLY A 197 -17.52 -9.47 -0.39
N GLN A 198 -17.36 -10.46 0.50
CA GLN A 198 -18.47 -11.29 0.97
C GLN A 198 -19.53 -10.45 1.70
N LEU A 199 -19.12 -9.60 2.65
CA LEU A 199 -20.02 -8.73 3.40
C LEU A 199 -20.82 -7.79 2.48
N VAL A 200 -20.14 -7.14 1.53
CA VAL A 200 -20.74 -6.11 0.68
C VAL A 200 -21.62 -6.72 -0.43
N ILE A 201 -21.23 -7.84 -1.02
CA ILE A 201 -21.88 -8.40 -2.23
C ILE A 201 -22.85 -9.53 -1.92
N GLU A 202 -22.54 -10.41 -0.96
CA GLU A 202 -23.32 -11.63 -0.73
C GLU A 202 -24.52 -11.38 0.20
N ASP A 203 -24.43 -10.40 1.10
CA ASP A 203 -25.54 -10.04 1.99
C ASP A 203 -26.62 -9.24 1.26
N ARG A 204 -27.61 -9.99 0.73
CA ARG A 204 -28.75 -9.42 -0.01
C ARG A 204 -29.59 -8.45 0.81
N ASN A 205 -29.51 -8.48 2.14
CA ASN A 205 -30.30 -7.59 3.00
C ASN A 205 -29.85 -6.12 2.86
N TYR A 206 -28.58 -5.90 2.54
CA TYR A 206 -28.01 -4.55 2.46
C TYR A 206 -27.87 -4.02 1.02
N LEU A 207 -28.03 -4.87 0.00
CA LEU A 207 -27.85 -4.46 -1.41
C LEU A 207 -28.66 -3.22 -1.80
N THR A 208 -29.94 -3.13 -1.37
CA THR A 208 -30.79 -1.97 -1.65
C THR A 208 -30.31 -0.71 -0.96
N GLN A 209 -29.88 -0.79 0.31
CA GLN A 209 -29.37 0.36 1.04
C GLN A 209 -28.02 0.84 0.50
N ILE A 210 -27.14 -0.09 0.11
CA ILE A 210 -25.86 0.25 -0.51
C ILE A 210 -26.09 0.91 -1.87
N SER A 211 -27.01 0.35 -2.66
CA SER A 211 -27.49 0.91 -3.93
C SER A 211 -28.00 2.35 -3.79
N GLU A 212 -28.85 2.61 -2.80
CA GLU A 212 -29.35 3.95 -2.48
C GLU A 212 -28.23 4.87 -2.00
N PHE A 213 -27.31 4.37 -1.17
CA PHE A 213 -26.16 5.12 -0.69
C PHE A 213 -25.24 5.58 -1.81
N ILE A 214 -24.92 4.69 -2.77
CA ILE A 214 -24.12 5.02 -3.96
C ILE A 214 -24.77 6.17 -4.74
N ALA A 215 -26.07 6.06 -5.01
CA ALA A 215 -26.83 7.06 -5.76
C ALA A 215 -26.93 8.41 -5.01
N ASN A 216 -27.33 8.37 -3.74
CA ASN A 216 -27.57 9.57 -2.92
C ASN A 216 -26.26 10.32 -2.60
N SER A 217 -25.18 9.59 -2.34
CA SER A 217 -23.86 10.18 -2.08
C SER A 217 -23.13 10.60 -3.34
N LYS A 218 -23.67 10.30 -4.53
CA LYS A 218 -23.06 10.58 -5.84
C LYS A 218 -21.61 10.12 -5.89
N ILE A 219 -21.36 8.85 -5.55
CA ILE A 219 -20.00 8.30 -5.51
C ILE A 219 -19.44 8.27 -6.93
N ASP A 220 -18.42 9.09 -7.17
CA ASP A 220 -17.67 9.10 -8.42
C ASP A 220 -16.50 8.11 -8.33
N PHE A 221 -16.76 6.86 -8.71
CA PHE A 221 -15.76 5.79 -8.65
C PHE A 221 -14.52 6.10 -9.50
N ASN A 222 -14.69 6.68 -10.70
CA ASN A 222 -13.56 6.97 -11.60
C ASN A 222 -12.66 8.06 -11.00
N SER A 223 -13.23 9.12 -10.41
CA SER A 223 -12.47 10.17 -9.74
C SER A 223 -11.67 9.65 -8.55
N ILE A 224 -12.29 8.79 -7.72
CA ILE A 224 -11.61 8.19 -6.56
C ILE A 224 -10.44 7.31 -7.02
N GLU A 225 -10.68 6.39 -7.94
CA GLU A 225 -9.66 5.47 -8.46
C GLU A 225 -8.54 6.18 -9.22
N THR A 226 -8.87 7.16 -10.07
CA THR A 226 -7.86 7.94 -10.82
C THR A 226 -6.92 8.66 -9.86
N LYS A 227 -7.46 9.30 -8.82
CA LYS A 227 -6.65 9.96 -7.80
C LYS A 227 -5.88 8.95 -6.93
N GLY A 228 -6.49 7.81 -6.61
CA GLY A 228 -5.82 6.73 -5.87
C GLY A 228 -4.62 6.17 -6.65
N PHE A 229 -4.77 5.99 -7.97
CA PHE A 229 -3.69 5.51 -8.84
C PHE A 229 -2.55 6.53 -8.96
N LYS A 230 -2.86 7.84 -9.00
CA LYS A 230 -1.82 8.89 -8.90
C LYS A 230 -1.01 8.79 -7.61
N LEU A 231 -1.62 8.35 -6.51
CA LEU A 231 -0.89 8.09 -5.25
C LEU A 231 -0.04 6.81 -5.35
N ILE A 232 -0.47 5.79 -6.10
CA ILE A 232 0.38 4.63 -6.42
C ILE A 232 1.61 5.08 -7.21
N GLU A 233 1.44 5.95 -8.22
CA GLU A 233 2.57 6.52 -8.97
C GLU A 233 3.49 7.36 -8.09
N LEU A 234 2.94 8.12 -7.14
CA LEU A 234 3.74 8.92 -6.21
C LEU A 234 4.51 8.04 -5.22
N PHE A 235 3.86 7.01 -4.67
CA PHE A 235 4.49 6.01 -3.82
C PHE A 235 5.61 5.27 -4.56
N ALA A 236 5.39 4.92 -5.83
CA ALA A 236 6.41 4.26 -6.66
C ALA A 236 7.71 5.07 -6.77
N LYS A 237 7.65 6.41 -6.76
CA LYS A 237 8.85 7.26 -6.80
C LYS A 237 9.67 7.22 -5.52
N VAL A 238 9.01 7.06 -4.37
CA VAL A 238 9.67 7.02 -3.05
C VAL A 238 9.89 5.59 -2.56
N TYR A 239 9.44 4.58 -3.30
CA TYR A 239 9.40 3.19 -2.85
C TYR A 239 10.76 2.65 -2.41
N GLU A 240 11.80 2.88 -3.21
CA GLU A 240 13.15 2.36 -2.94
C GLU A 240 13.68 2.84 -1.58
N GLN A 241 13.31 4.06 -1.17
CA GLN A 241 13.69 4.66 0.12
C GLN A 241 12.93 4.05 1.31
N LEU A 242 11.79 3.41 1.04
CA LEU A 242 10.92 2.77 2.04
C LEU A 242 11.21 1.27 2.22
N ILE A 243 12.01 0.66 1.34
CA ILE A 243 12.34 -0.77 1.37
C ILE A 243 12.80 -1.26 2.76
N PRO A 244 13.71 -0.56 3.48
CA PRO A 244 14.17 -1.03 4.79
C PRO A 244 13.03 -1.17 5.79
N VAL A 245 12.10 -0.20 5.78
CA VAL A 245 10.96 -0.16 6.69
C VAL A 245 9.94 -1.22 6.30
N ILE A 246 9.66 -1.41 5.01
CA ILE A 246 8.74 -2.43 4.51
C ILE A 246 9.23 -3.84 4.86
N ALA A 247 10.51 -4.14 4.61
CA ALA A 247 11.09 -5.43 4.95
C ALA A 247 10.98 -5.72 6.46
N LEU A 248 11.35 -4.74 7.30
CA LEU A 248 11.26 -4.88 8.75
C LEU A 248 9.83 -5.06 9.25
N LYS A 249 8.87 -4.35 8.67
CA LYS A 249 7.44 -4.53 9.01
C LYS A 249 6.93 -5.90 8.63
N ASN A 250 7.29 -6.40 7.45
CA ASN A 250 6.90 -7.75 7.04
C ASN A 250 7.54 -8.82 7.92
N GLY A 251 8.69 -8.52 8.51
CA GLY A 251 9.33 -9.35 9.51
C GLY A 251 8.84 -9.15 10.95
N ASP A 252 7.91 -8.23 11.24
CA ASP A 252 7.53 -7.82 12.60
C ASP A 252 8.74 -7.38 13.46
N CYS A 253 9.73 -6.73 12.85
CA CYS A 253 11.03 -6.41 13.44
C CYS A 253 11.34 -4.90 13.46
N LEU A 254 10.42 -4.05 13.00
CA LEU A 254 10.64 -2.60 12.97
C LEU A 254 10.97 -2.02 14.37
N GLU A 255 10.29 -2.51 15.40
CA GLU A 255 10.52 -2.09 16.79
C GLU A 255 11.86 -2.55 17.36
N ASN A 256 12.56 -3.49 16.71
CA ASN A 256 13.88 -3.96 17.14
C ASN A 256 14.99 -2.97 16.75
N VAL A 257 14.70 -1.96 15.94
CA VAL A 257 15.66 -0.95 15.52
C VAL A 257 15.88 0.07 16.63
N ASP A 258 17.11 0.21 17.12
CA ASP A 258 17.48 1.35 17.97
C ASP A 258 17.55 2.62 17.11
N LYS A 259 16.43 3.34 17.08
CA LYS A 259 16.25 4.56 16.28
C LYS A 259 17.17 5.70 16.72
N ASN A 260 17.84 5.62 17.88
CA ASN A 260 18.86 6.61 18.25
C ASN A 260 20.15 6.38 17.46
N GLN A 261 20.52 5.13 17.21
CA GLN A 261 21.77 4.74 16.53
C GLN A 261 21.59 4.53 15.01
N PHE A 262 20.42 4.05 14.60
CA PHE A 262 20.13 3.65 13.24
C PHE A 262 19.02 4.49 12.61
N GLY A 263 19.02 4.52 11.30
CA GLY A 263 18.02 5.24 10.51
C GLY A 263 18.04 4.81 9.05
N ILE A 264 17.45 5.63 8.19
CA ILE A 264 17.38 5.44 6.74
C ILE A 264 18.04 6.64 6.05
N MET A 265 19.38 6.64 5.96
CA MET A 265 20.18 7.78 5.44
C MET A 265 19.90 8.13 3.97
N THR A 266 19.25 7.23 3.25
CA THR A 266 18.93 7.34 1.83
C THR A 266 17.59 8.00 1.57
N ALA A 267 16.78 8.20 2.61
CA ALA A 267 15.45 8.78 2.49
C ALA A 267 15.51 10.31 2.42
N ASN A 268 14.81 10.85 1.42
CA ASN A 268 14.59 12.27 1.22
C ASN A 268 13.31 12.69 1.96
N PHE A 269 13.47 13.55 2.97
CA PHE A 269 12.35 13.98 3.79
C PHE A 269 11.27 14.71 2.98
N ASP A 270 11.66 15.60 2.06
CA ASP A 270 10.71 16.42 1.29
C ASP A 270 9.82 15.55 0.40
N GLU A 271 10.40 14.54 -0.28
CA GLU A 271 9.63 13.61 -1.11
C GLU A 271 8.63 12.78 -0.29
N LEU A 272 9.04 12.33 0.91
CA LEU A 272 8.15 11.62 1.83
C LEU A 272 7.02 12.52 2.33
N THR A 273 7.30 13.80 2.63
CA THR A 273 6.25 14.74 3.06
C THR A 273 5.22 15.01 1.97
N ASP A 274 5.64 15.12 0.71
CA ASP A 274 4.72 15.29 -0.43
C ASP A 274 3.77 14.09 -0.57
N PHE A 275 4.32 12.87 -0.50
CA PHE A 275 3.50 11.66 -0.51
C PHE A 275 2.56 11.59 0.70
N TYR A 276 3.07 11.83 1.91
CA TYR A 276 2.27 11.77 3.13
C TYR A 276 1.11 12.77 3.10
N ALA A 277 1.36 14.03 2.73
CA ALA A 277 0.32 15.06 2.69
C ALA A 277 -0.76 14.76 1.65
N LYS A 278 -0.37 14.36 0.43
CA LYS A 278 -1.33 14.03 -0.64
C LYS A 278 -2.15 12.77 -0.33
N SER A 279 -1.51 11.75 0.23
CA SER A 279 -2.20 10.52 0.66
C SER A 279 -3.16 10.80 1.81
N TYR A 280 -2.76 11.60 2.81
CA TYR A 280 -3.61 12.02 3.91
C TYR A 280 -4.90 12.69 3.40
N GLU A 281 -4.79 13.70 2.54
CA GLU A 281 -5.97 14.40 2.01
C GLU A 281 -6.92 13.45 1.27
N TRP A 282 -6.37 12.61 0.40
CA TRP A 282 -7.17 11.67 -0.37
C TRP A 282 -7.88 10.66 0.54
N ILE A 283 -7.22 10.16 1.59
CA ILE A 283 -7.85 9.25 2.55
C ILE A 283 -9.03 9.96 3.24
N PHE A 284 -8.82 11.19 3.71
CA PHE A 284 -9.86 11.99 4.38
C PHE A 284 -11.08 12.26 3.49
N ASP A 285 -10.85 12.55 2.22
CA ASP A 285 -11.92 12.77 1.23
C ASP A 285 -12.77 11.51 1.00
N ASN A 286 -12.19 10.34 1.26
CA ASN A 286 -12.82 9.04 1.02
C ASN A 286 -13.27 8.30 2.29
N LEU A 287 -13.01 8.82 3.49
CA LEU A 287 -13.57 8.31 4.75
C LEU A 287 -15.11 8.23 4.73
N LYS A 288 -15.77 9.03 3.89
CA LYS A 288 -17.22 8.97 3.65
C LYS A 288 -17.70 7.58 3.20
N VAL A 289 -16.88 6.83 2.46
CA VAL A 289 -17.20 5.47 2.01
C VAL A 289 -17.25 4.52 3.20
N ILE A 290 -16.25 4.58 4.06
CA ILE A 290 -16.17 3.79 5.31
C ILE A 290 -17.38 4.12 6.20
N LEU A 291 -17.62 5.40 6.44
CA LEU A 291 -18.71 5.86 7.28
C LEU A 291 -20.07 5.39 6.77
N GLY A 292 -20.33 5.55 5.46
CA GLY A 292 -21.60 5.13 4.86
C GLY A 292 -21.84 3.64 4.99
N LEU A 293 -20.82 2.82 4.76
CA LEU A 293 -20.91 1.37 4.93
C LEU A 293 -21.12 0.99 6.40
N ASN A 294 -20.38 1.56 7.35
CA ASN A 294 -20.62 1.30 8.78
C ASN A 294 -22.03 1.69 9.20
N ASN A 295 -22.55 2.82 8.73
CA ASN A 295 -23.91 3.25 9.02
C ASN A 295 -24.96 2.25 8.50
N ILE A 296 -24.77 1.71 7.30
CA ILE A 296 -25.65 0.67 6.75
C ILE A 296 -25.58 -0.60 7.61
N PHE A 297 -24.38 -1.11 7.88
CA PHE A 297 -24.21 -2.44 8.48
C PHE A 297 -24.40 -2.46 10.00
N VAL A 298 -24.21 -1.33 10.69
CA VAL A 298 -24.34 -1.23 12.16
C VAL A 298 -25.68 -0.60 12.54
N ARG A 299 -26.17 0.36 11.76
CA ARG A 299 -27.34 1.19 12.12
C ARG A 299 -28.54 0.97 11.21
N ASN A 300 -28.38 0.20 10.13
CA ASN A 300 -29.43 -0.04 9.13
C ASN A 300 -30.00 1.28 8.54
N ASP A 301 -29.14 2.30 8.44
CA ASP A 301 -29.50 3.63 7.94
C ASP A 301 -28.22 4.38 7.55
N SER A 302 -27.96 4.53 6.25
CA SER A 302 -26.76 5.21 5.74
C SER A 302 -26.60 6.68 6.19
N THR A 303 -27.69 7.31 6.68
CA THR A 303 -27.72 8.74 7.02
C THR A 303 -27.38 9.04 8.48
N LYS A 304 -27.40 8.05 9.39
CA LYS A 304 -27.18 8.22 10.83
C LYS A 304 -25.80 7.74 11.28
N CYS A 305 -25.11 8.48 12.13
CA CYS A 305 -23.77 8.16 12.64
C CYS A 305 -23.74 7.78 14.14
N VAL A 306 -22.59 7.31 14.65
CA VAL A 306 -22.37 6.70 15.99
C VAL A 306 -22.70 7.60 17.20
N ASN A 307 -22.79 8.92 16.99
CA ASN A 307 -22.92 9.94 18.02
C ASN A 307 -24.21 10.77 17.88
N GLY A 308 -25.21 10.28 17.14
CA GLY A 308 -26.44 11.01 16.85
C GLY A 308 -26.32 12.11 15.79
N LYS A 309 -25.13 12.29 15.20
CA LYS A 309 -24.93 13.15 14.03
C LYS A 309 -25.38 12.46 12.74
N THR A 310 -25.44 13.23 11.66
CA THR A 310 -25.80 12.74 10.33
C THR A 310 -24.59 12.61 9.42
N TYR A 311 -24.75 11.80 8.37
CA TYR A 311 -23.78 11.70 7.28
C TYR A 311 -23.55 13.07 6.59
N GLN A 312 -24.57 13.92 6.51
CA GLN A 312 -24.42 15.27 5.95
C GLN A 312 -23.58 16.19 6.83
N ASP A 313 -23.64 16.02 8.15
CA ASP A 313 -22.77 16.76 9.08
C ASP A 313 -21.31 16.39 8.82
N PHE A 314 -21.01 15.09 8.63
CA PHE A 314 -19.67 14.62 8.28
C PHE A 314 -19.15 15.23 6.98
N ILE A 315 -19.97 15.28 5.92
CA ILE A 315 -19.58 15.82 4.61
C ILE A 315 -19.24 17.32 4.69
N ARG A 316 -19.95 18.07 5.56
CA ARG A 316 -19.74 19.52 5.73
C ARG A 316 -18.60 19.86 6.69
N GLU A 317 -18.14 18.91 7.49
CA GLU A 317 -17.06 19.15 8.45
C GLU A 317 -15.68 19.24 7.79
N SER A 318 -14.81 20.05 8.39
CA SER A 318 -13.40 20.11 8.01
C SER A 318 -12.67 18.81 8.38
N ASN A 319 -11.62 18.46 7.63
CA ASN A 319 -10.85 17.23 7.85
C ASN A 319 -10.34 17.09 9.30
N GLY A 320 -9.87 18.19 9.91
CA GLY A 320 -9.43 18.18 11.30
C GLY A 320 -10.53 17.90 12.34
N ASN A 321 -11.79 18.22 12.03
CA ASN A 321 -12.94 17.97 12.93
C ASN A 321 -13.51 16.56 12.76
N LYS A 322 -13.45 16.00 11.54
CA LYS A 322 -13.89 14.62 11.24
C LYS A 322 -13.28 13.59 12.20
N MET A 323 -12.00 13.74 12.55
CA MET A 323 -11.32 12.87 13.53
C MET A 323 -11.79 13.11 14.96
N LYS A 324 -11.84 14.37 15.39
CA LYS A 324 -12.14 14.73 16.78
C LYS A 324 -13.55 14.36 17.19
N ASN A 325 -14.47 14.37 16.23
CA ASN A 325 -15.88 14.16 16.46
C ASN A 325 -16.29 12.68 16.44
N GLY A 326 -15.32 11.76 16.27
CA GLY A 326 -15.53 10.33 16.45
C GLY A 326 -16.53 9.73 15.46
N TYR A 327 -16.50 10.13 14.20
CA TYR A 327 -17.39 9.57 13.18
C TYR A 327 -17.05 8.13 12.80
N VAL A 328 -15.77 7.78 12.84
CA VAL A 328 -15.26 6.46 12.48
C VAL A 328 -14.87 5.75 13.77
N ASP A 329 -15.54 4.64 14.06
CA ASP A 329 -15.16 3.73 15.14
C ASP A 329 -14.40 2.55 14.53
N GLU A 330 -13.15 2.35 14.98
CA GLU A 330 -12.26 1.29 14.48
C GLU A 330 -12.77 -0.12 14.78
N LYS A 331 -13.75 -0.26 15.69
CA LYS A 331 -14.40 -1.54 16.02
C LYS A 331 -15.53 -1.92 15.07
N GLU A 332 -15.99 -0.98 14.24
CA GLU A 332 -17.05 -1.24 13.27
C GLU A 332 -16.53 -2.10 12.10
N PRO A 333 -17.42 -2.77 11.34
CA PRO A 333 -17.01 -3.76 10.34
C PRO A 333 -16.08 -3.23 9.23
N PHE A 334 -16.25 -1.96 8.86
CA PHE A 334 -15.39 -1.26 7.89
C PHE A 334 -14.46 -0.24 8.54
N GLY A 335 -14.46 -0.21 9.88
CA GLY A 335 -13.51 0.58 10.66
C GLY A 335 -12.09 0.05 10.44
N LYS A 336 -11.14 0.98 10.29
CA LYS A 336 -9.72 0.65 10.25
C LYS A 336 -8.94 1.55 11.18
N PRO A 337 -7.84 1.02 11.77
CA PRO A 337 -6.87 1.87 12.45
C PRO A 337 -6.43 2.98 11.51
N ILE A 338 -6.76 4.20 11.89
CA ILE A 338 -6.35 5.43 11.17
C ILE A 338 -5.36 6.21 12.03
N SER A 339 -4.66 5.53 12.94
CA SER A 339 -3.64 6.09 13.80
C SER A 339 -2.49 6.74 13.02
N SER A 340 -2.25 6.30 11.77
CA SER A 340 -1.28 6.92 10.86
C SER A 340 -1.69 8.31 10.36
N LEU A 341 -2.99 8.65 10.44
CA LEU A 341 -3.55 9.95 10.05
C LEU A 341 -3.34 11.01 11.13
N ASN A 342 -2.12 11.49 11.27
CA ASN A 342 -1.75 12.50 12.24
C ASN A 342 -2.00 13.91 11.71
N ASN A 343 -3.06 14.57 12.21
CA ASN A 343 -3.42 15.92 11.80
C ASN A 343 -2.35 16.97 12.06
N ARG A 344 -1.56 16.83 13.14
CA ARG A 344 -0.49 17.78 13.48
C ARG A 344 0.66 17.68 12.49
N VAL A 345 1.08 16.45 12.19
CA VAL A 345 2.13 16.17 11.20
C VAL A 345 1.73 16.76 9.85
N ARG A 346 0.51 16.47 9.39
CA ARG A 346 0.01 17.02 8.12
C ARG A 346 -0.08 18.56 8.12
N ASN A 347 -0.56 19.17 9.20
CA ASN A 347 -0.66 20.63 9.28
C ASN A 347 0.73 21.30 9.26
N ALA A 348 1.68 20.74 10.00
CA ALA A 348 3.05 21.22 10.01
C ALA A 348 3.67 21.18 8.60
N ILE A 349 3.50 20.06 7.87
CA ILE A 349 3.95 19.94 6.48
C ILE A 349 3.30 21.02 5.59
N GLN A 350 1.97 21.20 5.70
CA GLN A 350 1.26 22.20 4.88
C GLN A 350 1.76 23.64 5.13
N HIS A 351 2.18 23.95 6.36
CA HIS A 351 2.61 25.28 6.75
C HIS A 351 4.14 25.46 6.71
N PHE A 352 4.89 24.49 6.19
CA PHE A 352 6.36 24.48 6.18
C PHE A 352 6.98 24.58 7.59
N ASP A 353 6.25 24.09 8.60
CA ASP A 353 6.62 24.11 10.02
C ASP A 353 7.21 22.76 10.49
N SER A 354 7.86 22.05 9.57
CA SER A 354 8.58 20.80 9.84
C SER A 354 10.06 20.94 9.52
N ASP A 355 10.92 20.49 10.43
CA ASP A 355 12.38 20.52 10.25
C ASP A 355 12.98 19.15 10.59
N ILE A 356 13.99 18.74 9.85
CA ILE A 356 14.69 17.47 10.05
C ILE A 356 16.17 17.72 10.36
N ASP A 357 16.62 17.17 11.48
CA ASP A 357 18.03 17.01 11.76
C ASP A 357 18.50 15.71 11.09
N TYR A 358 19.29 15.81 10.03
CA TYR A 358 19.79 14.65 9.28
C TYR A 358 20.90 13.87 10.01
N GLU A 359 21.52 14.44 11.06
CA GLU A 359 22.50 13.70 11.87
C GLU A 359 21.77 12.74 12.81
N THR A 360 20.75 13.24 13.50
CA THR A 360 19.92 12.45 14.41
C THR A 360 18.73 11.78 13.73
N GLN A 361 18.42 12.14 12.49
CA GLN A 361 17.19 11.78 11.77
C GLN A 361 15.90 12.03 12.56
N LEU A 362 15.93 12.98 13.49
CA LEU A 362 14.76 13.41 14.23
C LEU A 362 14.07 14.53 13.46
N ILE A 363 12.78 14.37 13.24
CA ILE A 363 11.92 15.35 12.60
C ILE A 363 11.05 15.99 13.67
N THR A 364 11.03 17.32 13.71
CA THR A 364 10.13 18.08 14.57
C THR A 364 9.04 18.72 13.73
N PHE A 365 7.79 18.30 13.95
CA PHE A 365 6.59 18.88 13.35
C PHE A 365 5.95 19.86 14.33
N LYS A 366 5.91 21.15 13.99
CA LYS A 366 5.29 22.20 14.83
C LYS A 366 3.88 22.53 14.29
N ASP A 367 2.89 22.45 15.17
CA ASP A 367 1.51 22.89 14.90
C ASP A 367 1.08 23.83 16.02
N ARG A 368 1.23 25.14 15.77
CA ARG A 368 0.96 26.23 16.72
C ARG A 368 1.83 26.08 17.99
N ASN A 369 1.22 25.83 19.15
CA ASN A 369 1.90 25.69 20.45
C ASN A 369 2.24 24.23 20.80
N LYS A 370 2.07 23.29 19.85
CA LYS A 370 2.35 21.87 20.05
C LYS A 370 3.42 21.41 19.07
N SER A 371 4.26 20.49 19.50
CA SER A 371 5.20 19.77 18.64
C SER A 371 4.95 18.27 18.71
N VAL A 372 5.30 17.59 17.62
CA VAL A 372 5.41 16.13 17.56
C VAL A 372 6.78 15.83 16.97
N ASP A 373 7.58 15.04 17.68
CA ASP A 373 8.87 14.57 17.19
C ASP A 373 8.73 13.12 16.72
N LEU A 374 9.28 12.81 15.55
CA LEU A 374 9.31 11.47 14.97
C LEU A 374 10.68 11.21 14.37
N TYR A 375 11.20 9.98 14.50
CA TYR A 375 12.34 9.60 13.68
C TYR A 375 11.92 9.45 12.22
N LEU A 376 12.83 9.68 11.28
CA LEU A 376 12.57 9.52 9.84
C LEU A 376 12.04 8.12 9.50
N ILE A 377 12.50 7.09 10.21
CA ILE A 377 12.00 5.72 10.06
C ILE A 377 10.53 5.58 10.48
N ASP A 378 10.09 6.30 11.52
CA ASP A 378 8.70 6.31 11.97
C ASP A 378 7.83 7.10 10.99
N PHE A 379 8.34 8.19 10.44
CA PHE A 379 7.63 8.95 9.42
C PHE A 379 7.49 8.17 8.09
N ALA A 380 8.52 7.42 7.70
CA ALA A 380 8.45 6.47 6.59
C ALA A 380 7.39 5.38 6.85
N ASP A 381 7.27 4.90 8.09
CA ASP A 381 6.21 3.98 8.48
C ASP A 381 4.81 4.59 8.28
N LEU A 382 4.61 5.84 8.72
CA LEU A 382 3.35 6.56 8.49
C LEU A 382 2.98 6.65 7.00
N CYS A 383 3.97 6.80 6.11
CA CYS A 383 3.75 6.75 4.66
C CYS A 383 3.25 5.37 4.21
N ILE A 384 3.88 4.29 4.68
CA ILE A 384 3.49 2.92 4.35
C ILE A 384 2.07 2.62 4.86
N GLU A 385 1.73 3.08 6.06
CA GLU A 385 0.38 2.94 6.62
C GLU A 385 -0.67 3.75 5.83
N ASN A 386 -0.34 4.97 5.36
CA ASN A 386 -1.22 5.68 4.43
C ASN A 386 -1.45 4.88 3.14
N PHE A 387 -0.39 4.26 2.59
CA PHE A 387 -0.51 3.42 1.39
C PHE A 387 -1.42 2.20 1.63
N ARG A 388 -1.32 1.55 2.81
CA ARG A 388 -2.22 0.48 3.24
C ARG A 388 -3.69 0.94 3.26
N ILE A 389 -3.96 2.10 3.85
CA ILE A 389 -5.32 2.66 3.92
C ILE A 389 -5.83 3.03 2.52
N ILE A 390 -4.98 3.54 1.63
CA ILE A 390 -5.36 3.81 0.24
C ILE A 390 -5.92 2.54 -0.42
N PHE A 391 -5.21 1.42 -0.32
CA PHE A 391 -5.67 0.15 -0.88
C PHE A 391 -6.93 -0.38 -0.20
N TYR A 392 -7.06 -0.19 1.11
CA TYR A 392 -8.28 -0.54 1.83
C TYR A 392 -9.50 0.23 1.29
N VAL A 393 -9.37 1.55 1.10
CA VAL A 393 -10.43 2.37 0.51
C VAL A 393 -10.71 1.96 -0.93
N LEU A 394 -9.68 1.70 -1.74
CA LEU A 394 -9.84 1.23 -3.12
C LEU A 394 -10.56 -0.13 -3.18
N GLU A 395 -10.34 -1.02 -2.21
CA GLU A 395 -11.09 -2.28 -2.08
C GLU A 395 -12.58 -2.02 -1.84
N LEU A 396 -12.93 -1.11 -0.93
CA LEU A 396 -14.33 -0.75 -0.68
C LEU A 396 -14.99 -0.16 -1.93
N VAL A 397 -14.28 0.75 -2.61
CA VAL A 397 -14.71 1.38 -3.86
C VAL A 397 -14.91 0.35 -4.96
N TYR A 398 -14.01 -0.62 -5.10
CA TYR A 398 -14.13 -1.73 -6.03
C TYR A 398 -15.39 -2.58 -5.75
N ASN A 399 -15.68 -2.89 -4.49
CA ASN A 399 -16.87 -3.66 -4.13
C ASN A 399 -18.17 -2.87 -4.36
N LEU A 400 -18.19 -1.57 -4.07
CA LEU A 400 -19.32 -0.69 -4.38
C LEU A 400 -19.54 -0.54 -5.90
N ARG A 401 -18.46 -0.44 -6.69
CA ARG A 401 -18.54 -0.38 -8.16
C ARG A 401 -19.15 -1.65 -8.74
N LYS A 402 -18.87 -2.82 -8.17
CA LYS A 402 -19.53 -4.08 -8.56
C LYS A 402 -21.05 -4.03 -8.34
N ILE A 403 -21.52 -3.44 -7.24
CA ILE A 403 -22.95 -3.24 -6.98
C ILE A 403 -23.56 -2.28 -8.00
N ASP A 404 -22.89 -1.16 -8.30
CA ASP A 404 -23.33 -0.19 -9.32
C ASP A 404 -23.48 -0.85 -10.71
N PHE A 405 -22.56 -1.74 -11.10
CA PHE A 405 -22.71 -2.54 -12.32
C PHE A 405 -23.95 -3.43 -12.30
N ILE A 406 -24.21 -4.13 -11.19
CA ILE A 406 -25.39 -4.98 -11.03
C ILE A 406 -26.68 -4.16 -11.17
N GLN A 407 -26.73 -2.97 -10.54
CA GLN A 407 -27.87 -2.06 -10.67
C GLN A 407 -28.11 -1.60 -12.11
N LYS A 408 -27.03 -1.42 -12.88
CA LYS A 408 -27.07 -1.07 -14.32
C LYS A 408 -27.36 -2.28 -15.22
N GLY A 409 -27.61 -3.46 -14.65
CA GLY A 409 -27.89 -4.69 -15.40
C GLY A 409 -26.67 -5.35 -16.03
N ILE A 410 -25.45 -4.94 -15.64
CA ILE A 410 -24.19 -5.51 -16.13
C ILE A 410 -23.79 -6.64 -15.16
N ALA A 411 -23.80 -7.87 -15.64
CA ALA A 411 -23.43 -9.05 -14.86
C ALA A 411 -22.05 -9.58 -15.28
N PRO A 412 -21.26 -10.14 -14.33
CA PRO A 412 -19.97 -10.74 -14.66
C PRO A 412 -20.15 -12.02 -15.50
N SER A 413 -19.30 -12.20 -16.51
CA SER A 413 -19.44 -13.31 -17.45
C SER A 413 -19.23 -14.70 -16.82
N PHE A 414 -18.46 -14.76 -15.72
CA PHE A 414 -18.18 -15.98 -14.96
C PHE A 414 -19.29 -16.42 -13.99
N VAL A 415 -20.30 -15.58 -13.74
CA VAL A 415 -21.51 -15.98 -12.99
C VAL A 415 -22.59 -16.47 -13.95
N ALA A 416 -22.69 -15.88 -15.14
CA ALA A 416 -23.61 -16.33 -16.19
C ALA A 416 -23.31 -17.77 -16.65
N SER A 417 -22.06 -18.21 -16.60
CA SER A 417 -21.64 -19.59 -16.91
C SER A 417 -22.08 -20.60 -15.84
N LYS A 418 -21.97 -20.28 -14.53
CA LYS A 418 -22.48 -21.14 -13.43
C LYS A 418 -24.00 -21.35 -13.51
N ILE A 419 -24.78 -20.32 -13.85
CA ILE A 419 -26.24 -20.42 -14.02
C ILE A 419 -26.61 -21.35 -15.19
N ARG A 420 -25.81 -21.41 -16.26
CA ARG A 420 -26.04 -22.34 -17.39
C ARG A 420 -25.77 -23.80 -16.99
N VAL A 421 -24.79 -24.05 -16.14
CA VAL A 421 -24.47 -25.39 -15.62
C VAL A 421 -25.55 -25.86 -14.62
N ASP A 422 -26.00 -24.98 -13.72
CA ASP A 422 -27.08 -25.29 -12.77
C ASP A 422 -28.44 -25.53 -13.47
N LYS A 423 -28.76 -24.76 -14.52
CA LYS A 423 -29.96 -25.01 -15.33
C LYS A 423 -29.91 -26.33 -16.10
N GLN A 424 -28.72 -26.85 -16.43
CA GLN A 424 -28.58 -28.20 -17.03
C GLN A 424 -28.66 -29.31 -15.97
N GLN A 425 -28.17 -29.10 -14.75
CA GLN A 425 -28.33 -30.06 -13.64
C GLN A 425 -29.75 -30.08 -13.05
N GLN A 426 -30.53 -28.99 -13.18
CA GLN A 426 -31.95 -28.94 -12.80
C GLN A 426 -32.93 -29.51 -13.84
N LYS A 427 -32.48 -30.25 -14.86
CA LYS A 427 -33.36 -31.27 -15.45
C LYS A 427 -33.47 -32.40 -14.43
N LYS A 428 -34.41 -32.28 -13.47
CA LYS A 428 -34.79 -33.35 -12.54
C LYS A 428 -34.78 -34.67 -13.30
N LYS A 429 -33.85 -35.58 -12.95
CA LYS A 429 -33.82 -36.94 -13.48
C LYS A 429 -35.21 -37.51 -13.22
N LYS A 430 -36.00 -37.74 -14.27
CA LYS A 430 -37.36 -38.30 -14.13
C LYS A 430 -37.19 -39.67 -13.49
N ILE A 431 -37.62 -39.82 -12.23
CA ILE A 431 -37.58 -41.10 -11.52
C ILE A 431 -38.43 -42.09 -12.31
N GLY A 432 -37.81 -43.19 -12.72
CA GLY A 432 -38.49 -44.24 -13.47
C GLY A 432 -39.58 -44.87 -12.61
N ARG A 433 -40.77 -45.12 -13.16
CA ARG A 433 -41.90 -45.74 -12.43
C ARG A 433 -41.53 -47.04 -11.69
N ASN A 434 -40.53 -47.77 -12.16
CA ASN A 434 -40.07 -49.02 -11.54
C ASN A 434 -38.83 -48.86 -10.64
N GLU A 435 -38.23 -47.67 -10.53
CA GLU A 435 -37.07 -47.42 -9.66
C GLU A 435 -37.48 -47.40 -8.18
N PRO A 436 -36.54 -47.65 -7.23
CA PRO A 436 -36.79 -47.50 -5.81
C PRO A 436 -37.32 -46.10 -5.47
N CYS A 437 -38.35 -46.05 -4.63
CA CYS A 437 -38.99 -44.79 -4.27
C CYS A 437 -38.07 -43.96 -3.36
N PRO A 438 -37.84 -42.67 -3.65
CA PRO A 438 -36.88 -41.84 -2.93
C PRO A 438 -37.29 -41.51 -1.48
N CYS A 439 -38.53 -41.84 -1.07
CA CYS A 439 -38.98 -41.69 0.32
C CYS A 439 -38.44 -42.76 1.28
N GLY A 440 -37.57 -43.67 0.81
CA GLY A 440 -36.93 -44.69 1.64
C GLY A 440 -37.82 -45.90 1.96
N SER A 441 -39.00 -46.02 1.35
CA SER A 441 -39.95 -47.11 1.65
C SER A 441 -39.56 -48.50 1.14
N GLY A 442 -38.47 -48.62 0.37
CA GLY A 442 -38.04 -49.86 -0.29
C GLY A 442 -38.94 -50.34 -1.43
N LYS A 443 -40.05 -49.65 -1.74
CA LYS A 443 -41.00 -49.99 -2.81
C LYS A 443 -40.64 -49.29 -4.13
N LYS A 444 -41.06 -49.85 -5.27
CA LYS A 444 -40.96 -49.16 -6.59
C LYS A 444 -41.80 -47.87 -6.59
N TYR A 445 -41.33 -46.81 -7.24
CA TYR A 445 -41.94 -45.47 -7.25
C TYR A 445 -43.43 -45.49 -7.57
N LYS A 446 -43.86 -46.23 -8.61
CA LYS A 446 -45.28 -46.39 -9.00
C LYS A 446 -46.19 -47.04 -7.95
N ARG A 447 -45.63 -47.72 -6.94
CA ARG A 447 -46.37 -48.38 -5.85
C ARG A 447 -46.29 -47.61 -4.52
N CYS A 448 -45.66 -46.43 -4.52
CA CYS A 448 -45.49 -45.59 -3.33
C CYS A 448 -45.84 -44.13 -3.64
N CYS A 449 -44.87 -43.24 -3.87
CA CYS A 449 -45.12 -41.82 -4.10
C CYS A 449 -45.59 -41.47 -5.53
N GLY A 450 -45.55 -42.43 -6.47
CA GLY A 450 -45.99 -42.25 -7.86
C GLY A 450 -47.32 -42.92 -8.18
N LYS A 451 -48.21 -43.06 -7.19
CA LYS A 451 -49.59 -43.51 -7.37
C LYS A 451 -50.44 -42.43 -8.02
#